data_AF-A0A4R6UY02-F1
#
_entry.id   AF-A0A4R6UY02-F1
#
_cell.length_a   1.000
_cell.length_b   1.000
_cell.length_c   1.000
_cell.angle_alpha   90.00
_cell.angle_beta   90.00
_cell.angle_gamma   90.00
#
_symmetry.space_group_name_H-M   'P 1'
#
loop_
_entity.id
_entity.type
_entity.pdbx_description
1 polymer ?
#
loop_
_entity_poly.entity_id
_entity_poly.type
_entity_poly.pdbx_seq_one_letter_code
_entity_poly.pdbx_strand_id
1 'polypeptide(L)'
;MGGATEDGEHTVIQTCPACFRADEVRWSRLPEQMVSYVCDAPHDGTGPHTWTAVDGSRRPTETGTAGVTEELLEPLLRCVREGEPFVEYGVVEYRLRREYPDLFLAHVAAQGHSILGPRQATASSVRFAATLGRLADRRLLVKSTGPATGAWVYNERLTYWARPPAPDGPFLTWASYCASVGRSPEWTAEDVAELERSGRRSVR
;
A
#
# COMPACT_ATOMS: atom_id res chain seq x y z
N MET A 1 9.91 -36.83 -29.79
CA MET A 1 11.20 -36.14 -29.62
C MET A 1 10.88 -34.67 -29.42
N GLY A 2 11.09 -34.17 -28.20
CA GLY A 2 10.80 -32.80 -27.81
C GLY A 2 11.87 -31.83 -28.33
N GLY A 3 11.43 -30.60 -28.60
CA GLY A 3 12.28 -29.44 -28.85
C GLY A 3 11.79 -28.32 -27.95
N ALA A 4 12.71 -27.82 -27.12
CA ALA A 4 12.50 -26.93 -25.99
C ALA A 4 11.83 -25.60 -26.38
N THR A 5 10.83 -25.19 -25.61
CA THR A 5 10.44 -23.79 -25.51
C THR A 5 11.46 -23.11 -24.60
N GLU A 6 12.28 -22.24 -25.18
CA GLU A 6 13.07 -21.27 -24.42
C GLU A 6 12.08 -20.34 -23.70
N ASP A 7 11.78 -20.67 -22.44
CA ASP A 7 11.15 -19.76 -21.50
C ASP A 7 12.13 -18.61 -21.26
N GLY A 8 12.04 -17.59 -22.11
CA GLY A 8 12.70 -16.32 -21.88
C GLY A 8 12.24 -15.79 -20.52
N GLU A 9 13.15 -15.73 -19.57
CA GLU A 9 12.94 -15.05 -18.30
C GLU A 9 12.80 -13.56 -18.61
N HIS A 10 11.58 -13.10 -18.83
CA HIS A 10 11.28 -11.69 -19.04
C HIS A 10 11.52 -10.94 -17.72
N THR A 11 12.75 -10.51 -17.48
CA THR A 11 13.10 -9.64 -16.35
C THR A 11 12.36 -8.32 -16.49
N VAL A 12 11.42 -8.01 -15.57
CA VAL A 12 10.84 -6.67 -15.49
C VAL A 12 11.87 -5.76 -14.82
N ILE A 13 12.77 -5.17 -15.62
CA ILE A 13 13.64 -4.11 -15.14
C ILE A 13 12.76 -2.89 -14.86
N GLN A 14 12.47 -2.62 -13.58
CA GLN A 14 11.76 -1.43 -13.14
C GLN A 14 12.78 -0.33 -12.80
N THR A 15 12.49 0.88 -13.25
CA THR A 15 13.28 2.06 -12.88
C THR A 15 12.96 2.46 -11.44
N CYS A 16 13.98 2.79 -10.64
CA CYS A 16 13.81 3.33 -9.30
C CYS A 16 12.93 4.59 -9.35
N PRO A 17 11.82 4.66 -8.60
CA PRO A 17 10.96 5.85 -8.60
C PRO A 17 11.58 7.04 -7.86
N ALA A 18 12.65 6.82 -7.08
CA ALA A 18 13.36 7.88 -6.37
C ALA A 18 14.43 8.57 -7.23
N CYS A 19 15.27 7.82 -7.95
CA CYS A 19 16.35 8.40 -8.77
C CYS A 19 16.19 8.22 -10.28
N PHE A 20 15.13 7.55 -10.73
CA PHE A 20 14.87 7.24 -12.14
C PHE A 20 16.02 6.50 -12.85
N ARG A 21 16.80 5.70 -12.11
CA ARG A 21 17.82 4.79 -12.65
C ARG A 21 17.36 3.33 -12.56
N ALA A 22 17.77 2.52 -13.53
CA ALA A 22 17.50 1.09 -13.57
C ALA A 22 18.74 0.24 -13.24
N ASP A 23 19.94 0.76 -13.51
CA ASP A 23 21.20 0.01 -13.44
C ASP A 23 21.61 -0.37 -12.00
N GLU A 24 21.09 0.37 -11.01
CA GLU A 24 21.38 0.17 -9.59
C GLU A 24 20.22 -0.54 -8.86
N VAL A 25 19.24 -1.05 -9.61
CA VAL A 25 18.06 -1.73 -9.10
C VAL A 25 18.29 -3.24 -9.06
N ARG A 26 18.37 -3.77 -7.85
CA ARG A 26 18.29 -5.20 -7.59
C ARG A 26 16.84 -5.60 -7.35
N TRP A 27 16.52 -6.85 -7.63
CA TRP A 27 15.19 -7.36 -7.35
C TRP A 27 15.25 -8.77 -6.77
N SER A 28 14.20 -9.13 -6.03
CA SER A 28 13.97 -10.48 -5.56
C SER A 28 12.49 -10.83 -5.69
N ARG A 29 12.20 -12.06 -6.15
CA ARG A 29 10.83 -12.58 -6.16
C ARG A 29 10.38 -12.83 -4.73
N LEU A 30 9.20 -12.32 -4.42
CA LEU A 30 8.47 -12.64 -3.21
C LEU A 30 7.39 -13.68 -3.55
N PRO A 31 6.78 -14.32 -2.53
CA PRO A 31 5.56 -15.10 -2.74
C PRO A 31 4.46 -14.27 -3.43
N GLU A 32 3.45 -14.96 -3.98
CA GLU A 32 2.24 -14.34 -4.53
C GLU A 32 2.45 -13.42 -5.75
N GLN A 33 3.44 -13.72 -6.60
CA GLN A 33 3.72 -12.96 -7.83
C GLN A 33 4.11 -11.50 -7.57
N MET A 34 4.75 -11.24 -6.43
CA MET A 34 5.33 -9.94 -6.14
C MET A 34 6.83 -9.95 -6.39
N VAL A 35 7.36 -8.78 -6.72
CA VAL A 35 8.78 -8.52 -6.86
C VAL A 35 9.13 -7.38 -5.91
N SER A 36 10.11 -7.62 -5.05
CA SER A 36 10.78 -6.57 -4.28
C SER A 36 11.89 -5.99 -5.13
N TYR A 37 11.99 -4.68 -5.17
CA TYR A 37 13.05 -3.93 -5.83
C TYR A 37 13.79 -3.11 -4.80
N VAL A 38 15.11 -3.10 -4.89
CA VAL A 38 16.01 -2.32 -4.04
C VAL A 38 16.92 -1.54 -4.97
N CYS A 39 16.87 -0.22 -4.91
CA CYS A 39 17.85 0.64 -5.53
C CYS A 39 18.91 0.99 -4.48
N ASP A 40 20.15 0.57 -4.70
CA ASP A 40 21.26 0.86 -3.79
C ASP A 40 21.89 2.23 -4.02
N ALA A 41 21.40 2.99 -5.01
CA ALA A 41 21.95 4.30 -5.35
C ALA A 41 21.90 5.27 -4.17
N PRO A 42 22.86 6.20 -4.08
CA PRO A 42 22.75 7.32 -3.14
C PRO A 42 21.63 8.26 -3.61
N HIS A 43 20.43 8.06 -3.07
CA HIS A 43 19.32 9.02 -3.12
C HIS A 43 19.63 10.08 -2.06
N ASP A 44 19.82 11.34 -2.44
CA ASP A 44 20.04 12.56 -1.63
C ASP A 44 20.05 12.43 -0.07
N GLY A 45 20.92 11.58 0.48
CA GLY A 45 21.03 11.30 1.92
C GLY A 45 20.12 10.22 2.53
N THR A 46 19.24 9.56 1.77
CA THR A 46 18.24 8.58 2.26
C THR A 46 18.64 7.10 2.16
N GLY A 47 19.81 6.79 1.58
CA GLY A 47 20.28 5.41 1.48
C GLY A 47 19.48 4.56 0.47
N PRO A 48 19.49 3.22 0.58
CA PRO A 48 18.83 2.34 -0.38
C PRO A 48 17.31 2.54 -0.41
N HIS A 49 16.74 2.70 -1.61
CA HIS A 49 15.30 2.85 -1.81
C HIS A 49 14.67 1.51 -2.17
N THR A 50 13.67 1.06 -1.39
CA THR A 50 13.01 -0.24 -1.62
C THR A 50 11.54 -0.04 -1.97
N TRP A 51 11.06 -0.72 -3.01
CA TRP A 51 9.64 -0.76 -3.38
C TRP A 51 9.23 -2.17 -3.81
N THR A 52 7.93 -2.44 -3.79
CA THR A 52 7.38 -3.71 -4.29
C THR A 52 6.43 -3.45 -5.44
N ALA A 53 6.41 -4.34 -6.41
CA ALA A 53 5.44 -4.33 -7.50
C ALA A 53 4.97 -5.74 -7.82
N VAL A 54 3.85 -5.86 -8.53
CA VAL A 54 3.40 -7.14 -9.09
C VAL A 54 4.36 -7.52 -10.22
N ASP A 55 4.70 -8.80 -10.30
CA ASP A 55 5.51 -9.36 -11.38
C ASP A 55 4.74 -9.28 -12.71
N GLY A 56 5.01 -8.23 -13.48
CA GLY A 56 4.39 -8.00 -14.78
C GLY A 56 4.88 -8.95 -15.89
N SER A 57 5.86 -9.82 -15.63
CA SER A 57 6.39 -10.75 -16.63
C SER A 57 5.49 -11.96 -16.87
N ARG A 58 4.61 -12.28 -15.91
CA ARG A 58 3.69 -13.40 -16.03
C ARG A 58 2.44 -12.93 -16.77
N ARG A 59 2.17 -13.52 -17.95
CA ARG A 59 0.84 -13.43 -18.57
C ARG A 59 -0.20 -13.77 -17.49
N PRO A 60 -1.33 -13.04 -17.40
CA PRO A 60 -2.35 -13.32 -16.40
C PRO A 60 -2.92 -14.72 -16.65
N THR A 61 -2.29 -15.74 -16.09
CA THR A 61 -2.91 -17.04 -15.87
C THR A 61 -3.89 -16.83 -14.72
N GLU A 62 -5.16 -17.17 -14.95
CA GLU A 62 -6.36 -16.95 -14.13
C GLU A 62 -6.31 -17.58 -12.71
N THR A 63 -5.15 -17.69 -12.08
CA THR A 63 -4.96 -18.35 -10.78
C THR A 63 -4.10 -17.51 -9.83
N GLY A 64 -4.19 -16.18 -9.96
CA GLY A 64 -3.36 -15.20 -9.26
C GLY A 64 -4.13 -14.19 -8.40
N THR A 65 -5.27 -14.56 -7.83
CA THR A 65 -6.07 -13.78 -6.87
C THR A 65 -5.50 -13.84 -5.45
N ALA A 66 -4.18 -13.81 -5.27
CA ALA A 66 -3.55 -13.79 -3.95
C ALA A 66 -2.95 -12.39 -3.74
N GLY A 67 -3.62 -11.57 -2.92
CA GLY A 67 -3.21 -10.21 -2.57
C GLY A 67 -4.37 -9.21 -2.55
N VAL A 68 -5.35 -9.40 -3.44
CA VAL A 68 -6.64 -8.68 -3.39
C VAL A 68 -7.69 -9.64 -2.86
N THR A 69 -8.20 -9.38 -1.66
CA THR A 69 -9.40 -10.04 -1.19
C THR A 69 -10.60 -9.23 -1.69
N GLU A 70 -11.51 -9.85 -2.45
CA GLU A 70 -12.70 -9.16 -2.99
C GLU A 70 -13.50 -8.47 -1.87
N GLU A 71 -13.44 -9.01 -0.65
CA GLU A 71 -14.02 -8.44 0.58
C GLU A 71 -13.49 -7.04 0.95
N LEU A 72 -12.29 -6.64 0.49
CA LEU A 72 -11.70 -5.32 0.74
C LEU A 72 -12.15 -4.25 -0.26
N LEU A 73 -12.67 -4.64 -1.45
CA LEU A 73 -12.96 -3.70 -2.52
C LEU A 73 -14.01 -2.68 -2.11
N GLU A 74 -15.17 -3.13 -1.64
CA GLU A 74 -16.26 -2.25 -1.23
C GLU A 74 -15.91 -1.42 0.03
N PRO A 75 -15.34 -2.00 1.10
CA PRO A 75 -14.87 -1.22 2.26
C PRO A 75 -13.86 -0.13 1.91
N LEU A 76 -12.82 -0.43 1.13
CA LEU A 76 -11.82 0.57 0.74
C LEU A 76 -12.41 1.63 -0.20
N LEU A 77 -13.31 1.24 -1.09
CA LEU A 77 -14.01 2.18 -1.95
C LEU A 77 -14.93 3.13 -1.15
N ARG A 78 -15.47 2.71 -0.01
CA ARG A 78 -16.24 3.58 0.91
C ARG A 78 -15.35 4.49 1.75
N CYS A 79 -14.13 4.07 2.04
CA CYS A 79 -13.15 4.88 2.76
C CYS A 79 -12.68 6.12 1.96
N VAL A 80 -12.88 6.14 0.64
CA VAL A 80 -12.71 7.32 -0.21
C VAL A 80 -14.09 7.86 -0.59
N ARG A 81 -14.50 8.99 0.03
CA ARG A 81 -15.87 9.49 -0.10
C ARG A 81 -16.06 10.27 -1.39
N GLU A 82 -17.29 10.31 -1.88
CA GLU A 82 -17.65 11.10 -3.05
C GLU A 82 -17.48 12.60 -2.78
N GLY A 83 -16.93 13.32 -3.76
CA GLY A 83 -16.74 14.77 -3.68
C GLY A 83 -15.62 15.24 -2.75
N GLU A 84 -14.90 14.33 -2.08
CA GLU A 84 -13.69 14.70 -1.34
C GLU A 84 -12.52 14.96 -2.29
N PRO A 85 -11.59 15.86 -1.93
CA PRO A 85 -10.33 15.97 -2.65
C PRO A 85 -9.54 14.66 -2.53
N PHE A 86 -8.43 14.57 -3.26
CA PHE A 86 -7.45 13.49 -3.09
C PHE A 86 -7.07 13.31 -1.60
N VAL A 87 -7.39 12.13 -1.04
CA VAL A 87 -7.14 11.79 0.36
C VAL A 87 -5.87 10.95 0.51
N GLU A 88 -5.03 11.29 1.48
CA GLU A 88 -3.79 10.55 1.78
C GLU A 88 -4.09 9.11 2.19
N TYR A 89 -3.23 8.17 1.81
CA TYR A 89 -3.36 6.75 2.18
C TYR A 89 -3.59 6.52 3.68
N GLY A 90 -2.90 7.27 4.57
CA GLY A 90 -3.10 7.17 6.01
C GLY A 90 -4.54 7.48 6.46
N VAL A 91 -5.24 8.38 5.76
CA VAL A 91 -6.66 8.68 6.01
C VAL A 91 -7.55 7.49 5.61
N VAL A 92 -7.28 6.89 4.46
CA VAL A 92 -8.01 5.72 3.95
C VAL A 92 -7.87 4.54 4.92
N GLU A 93 -6.63 4.25 5.34
CA GLU A 93 -6.35 3.16 6.28
C GLU A 93 -7.02 3.39 7.63
N TYR A 94 -6.94 4.63 8.15
CA TYR A 94 -7.61 4.97 9.40
C TYR A 94 -9.13 4.79 9.30
N ARG A 95 -9.75 5.23 8.21
CA ARG A 95 -11.19 5.01 7.99
C ARG A 95 -11.52 3.53 7.93
N LEU A 96 -10.72 2.71 7.25
CA LEU A 96 -10.91 1.26 7.21
C LEU A 96 -10.85 0.66 8.62
N ARG A 97 -9.86 1.05 9.42
CA ARG A 97 -9.72 0.63 10.82
C ARG A 97 -10.93 1.02 11.67
N ARG A 98 -11.48 2.23 11.49
CA ARG A 98 -12.58 2.74 12.31
C ARG A 98 -13.95 2.23 11.89
N GLU A 99 -14.19 2.12 10.60
CA GLU A 99 -15.50 1.77 10.02
C GLU A 99 -15.64 0.25 9.82
N TYR A 100 -14.54 -0.47 9.62
CA TYR A 100 -14.49 -1.92 9.41
C TYR A 100 -13.43 -2.59 10.30
N PRO A 101 -13.50 -2.42 11.64
CA PRO A 101 -12.45 -2.83 12.57
C PRO A 101 -12.15 -4.34 12.49
N ASP A 102 -13.19 -5.20 12.44
CA ASP A 102 -12.99 -6.64 12.41
C ASP A 102 -12.25 -7.10 11.14
N LEU A 103 -12.58 -6.49 9.99
CA LEU A 103 -11.93 -6.77 8.71
C LEU A 103 -10.47 -6.31 8.72
N PHE A 104 -10.23 -5.07 9.17
CA PHE A 104 -8.88 -4.53 9.30
C PHE A 104 -8.02 -5.40 10.21
N LEU A 105 -8.55 -5.79 11.38
CA LEU A 105 -7.85 -6.61 12.35
C LEU A 105 -7.59 -8.04 11.85
N ALA A 106 -8.50 -8.64 11.08
CA ALA A 106 -8.28 -9.95 10.46
C ALA A 106 -7.08 -9.90 9.49
N HIS A 107 -6.98 -8.85 8.66
CA HIS A 107 -5.85 -8.68 7.76
C HIS A 107 -4.54 -8.37 8.51
N VAL A 108 -4.59 -7.53 9.54
CA VAL A 108 -3.43 -7.24 10.39
C VAL A 108 -2.98 -8.48 11.17
N ALA A 109 -3.89 -9.34 11.64
CA ALA A 109 -3.53 -10.59 12.29
C ALA A 109 -2.84 -11.56 11.31
N ALA A 110 -3.30 -11.60 10.05
CA ALA A 110 -2.74 -12.48 9.04
C ALA A 110 -1.34 -12.05 8.56
N GLN A 111 -1.06 -10.74 8.49
CA GLN A 111 0.12 -10.22 7.79
C GLN A 111 0.93 -9.17 8.57
N GLY A 112 0.45 -8.76 9.74
CA GLY A 112 1.09 -7.77 10.59
C GLY A 112 0.90 -6.33 10.11
N HIS A 113 1.38 -5.41 10.96
CA HIS A 113 1.37 -3.97 10.75
C HIS A 113 2.69 -3.36 11.24
N SER A 114 3.11 -2.25 10.63
CA SER A 114 4.40 -1.58 10.94
C SER A 114 4.42 -0.95 12.33
N ILE A 115 3.27 -0.49 12.81
CA ILE A 115 3.08 0.02 14.17
C ILE A 115 3.41 -1.03 15.26
N LEU A 116 3.37 -2.32 14.93
CA LEU A 116 3.70 -3.43 15.84
C LEU A 116 5.17 -3.86 15.74
N GLY A 117 6.00 -3.09 15.04
CA GLY A 117 7.42 -3.37 14.83
C GLY A 117 7.81 -3.43 13.35
N PRO A 118 9.12 -3.37 13.06
CA PRO A 118 9.64 -3.34 11.69
C PRO A 118 9.22 -4.60 10.94
N ARG A 119 8.52 -4.42 9.81
CA ARG A 119 8.10 -5.49 8.90
C ARG A 119 8.29 -5.04 7.46
N GLN A 120 8.83 -5.95 6.64
CA GLN A 120 9.08 -5.70 5.22
C GLN A 120 7.78 -5.76 4.38
N ALA A 121 6.76 -6.48 4.85
CA ALA A 121 5.44 -6.56 4.26
C ALA A 121 4.37 -6.52 5.35
N THR A 122 3.35 -5.69 5.16
CA THR A 122 2.22 -5.53 6.10
C THR A 122 0.90 -5.65 5.36
N ALA A 123 -0.20 -5.84 6.10
CA ALA A 123 -1.54 -5.77 5.52
C ALA A 123 -1.74 -4.45 4.73
N SER A 124 -1.26 -3.36 5.30
CA SER A 124 -1.31 -2.02 4.73
C SER A 124 -0.53 -1.86 3.43
N SER A 125 0.76 -2.19 3.45
CA SER A 125 1.65 -1.97 2.32
C SER A 125 1.39 -2.92 1.14
N VAL A 126 0.72 -4.04 1.37
CA VAL A 126 0.47 -5.06 0.35
C VAL A 126 -1.00 -5.14 -0.01
N ARG A 127 -1.87 -5.55 0.92
CA ARG A 127 -3.26 -5.89 0.59
C ARG A 127 -4.11 -4.65 0.34
N PHE A 128 -4.01 -3.65 1.21
CA PHE A 128 -4.81 -2.43 1.07
C PHE A 128 -4.34 -1.61 -0.13
N ALA A 129 -3.03 -1.43 -0.28
CA ALA A 129 -2.45 -0.75 -1.45
C ALA A 129 -2.81 -1.45 -2.78
N ALA A 130 -2.70 -2.78 -2.88
CA ALA A 130 -3.07 -3.52 -4.08
C ALA A 130 -4.56 -3.42 -4.40
N THR A 131 -5.43 -3.47 -3.38
CA THR A 131 -6.87 -3.35 -3.58
C THR A 131 -7.26 -1.95 -4.08
N LEU A 132 -6.64 -0.89 -3.55
CA LEU A 132 -6.81 0.48 -4.07
C LEU A 132 -6.33 0.62 -5.52
N GLY A 133 -5.21 -0.02 -5.88
CA GLY A 133 -4.75 -0.11 -7.26
C GLY A 133 -5.80 -0.72 -8.19
N ARG A 134 -6.41 -1.84 -7.79
CA ARG A 134 -7.47 -2.50 -8.57
C ARG A 134 -8.73 -1.64 -8.71
N LEU A 135 -9.09 -0.86 -7.69
CA LEU A 135 -10.19 0.11 -7.78
C LEU A 135 -9.88 1.22 -8.80
N ALA A 136 -8.61 1.64 -8.91
CA ALA A 136 -8.19 2.58 -9.95
C ALA A 136 -8.19 1.97 -11.36
N ASP A 137 -7.76 0.71 -11.50
CA ASP A 137 -7.84 -0.01 -12.79
C ASP A 137 -9.30 -0.12 -13.28
N ARG A 138 -10.24 -0.30 -12.34
CA ARG A 138 -11.70 -0.29 -12.59
C ARG A 138 -12.28 1.12 -12.78
N ARG A 139 -11.45 2.17 -12.74
CA ARG A 139 -11.85 3.58 -12.84
C ARG A 139 -12.86 4.02 -11.77
N LEU A 140 -12.90 3.32 -10.64
CA LEU A 140 -13.72 3.69 -9.48
C LEU A 140 -12.99 4.67 -8.57
N LEU A 141 -11.66 4.67 -8.64
CA LEU A 141 -10.78 5.64 -8.00
C LEU A 141 -9.79 6.22 -9.02
N VAL A 142 -9.23 7.37 -8.69
CA VAL A 142 -8.03 7.91 -9.32
C VAL A 142 -6.95 8.10 -8.28
N LYS A 143 -5.70 7.98 -8.72
CA LYS A 143 -4.51 8.06 -7.88
C LYS A 143 -3.70 9.31 -8.22
N SER A 144 -3.16 9.96 -7.20
CA SER A 144 -2.10 10.95 -7.29
C SER A 144 -1.00 10.63 -6.27
N THR A 145 0.11 11.36 -6.32
CA THR A 145 1.23 11.21 -5.38
C THR A 145 1.56 12.57 -4.78
N GLY A 146 1.61 12.64 -3.44
CA GLY A 146 1.84 13.87 -2.69
C GLY A 146 2.76 13.64 -1.49
N PRO A 147 3.02 14.67 -0.68
CA PRO A 147 3.84 14.55 0.53
C PRO A 147 3.20 13.61 1.55
N ALA A 148 3.99 12.80 2.24
CA ALA A 148 3.51 12.02 3.39
C ALA A 148 3.48 12.89 4.65
N THR A 149 2.49 12.72 5.53
CA THR A 149 2.37 13.57 6.73
C THR A 149 2.17 12.78 8.03
N GLY A 150 2.52 13.41 9.16
CA GLY A 150 2.40 12.83 10.50
C GLY A 150 3.16 11.51 10.63
N ALA A 151 2.47 10.49 11.16
CA ALA A 151 2.98 9.15 11.39
C ALA A 151 3.58 8.46 10.14
N TRP A 152 3.35 9.01 8.95
CA TRP A 152 3.83 8.48 7.67
C TRP A 152 4.97 9.29 7.05
N VAL A 153 5.43 10.37 7.68
CA VAL A 153 6.41 11.32 7.13
C VAL A 153 7.71 10.65 6.69
N TYR A 154 8.08 9.52 7.32
CA TYR A 154 9.26 8.73 6.96
C TYR A 154 9.23 8.16 5.53
N ASN A 155 8.07 8.11 4.88
CA ASN A 155 7.95 7.68 3.48
C ASN A 155 8.24 8.81 2.48
N GLU A 156 8.34 10.06 2.94
CA GLU A 156 8.46 11.30 2.16
C GLU A 156 7.26 11.60 1.24
N ARG A 157 6.84 10.62 0.46
CA ARG A 157 5.71 10.66 -0.48
C ARG A 157 4.77 9.48 -0.24
N LEU A 158 3.48 9.74 -0.40
CA LEU A 158 2.44 8.72 -0.34
C LEU A 158 1.47 8.84 -1.51
N THR A 159 0.73 7.77 -1.74
CA THR A 159 -0.40 7.76 -2.67
C THR A 159 -1.59 8.48 -2.07
N TYR A 160 -2.26 9.25 -2.90
CA TYR A 160 -3.52 9.91 -2.60
C TYR A 160 -4.62 9.41 -3.53
N TRP A 161 -5.85 9.34 -3.04
CA TRP A 161 -6.97 8.68 -3.72
C TRP A 161 -8.20 9.59 -3.77
N ALA A 162 -8.91 9.61 -4.89
CA ALA A 162 -10.19 10.32 -5.01
C ALA A 162 -11.18 9.50 -5.85
N ARG A 163 -12.48 9.76 -5.68
CA ARG A 163 -13.50 9.25 -6.60
C ARG A 163 -13.63 10.17 -7.82
N PRO A 164 -13.84 9.62 -9.03
CA PRO A 164 -14.16 10.43 -10.21
C PRO A 164 -15.57 11.06 -10.13
N PRO A 165 -15.76 12.28 -10.65
CA PRO A 165 -14.72 13.22 -11.05
C PRO A 165 -13.97 13.74 -9.82
N ALA A 166 -12.63 13.71 -9.85
CA ALA A 166 -11.84 14.20 -8.73
C ALA A 166 -11.96 15.73 -8.66
N PRO A 167 -12.33 16.31 -7.51
CA PRO A 167 -12.37 17.75 -7.34
C PRO A 167 -10.99 18.38 -7.50
N ASP A 168 -10.94 19.58 -8.08
CA ASP A 168 -9.76 20.43 -8.04
C ASP A 168 -9.59 21.00 -6.63
N GLY A 169 -8.36 21.01 -6.11
CA GLY A 169 -8.07 21.57 -4.79
C GLY A 169 -6.86 20.94 -4.10
N PRO A 170 -6.53 21.43 -2.89
CA PRO A 170 -5.46 20.85 -2.10
C PRO A 170 -5.82 19.44 -1.64
N PHE A 171 -4.80 18.59 -1.48
CA PHE A 171 -4.99 17.25 -0.95
C PHE A 171 -5.45 17.28 0.51
N LEU A 172 -6.26 16.30 0.91
CA LEU A 172 -6.55 16.03 2.31
C LEU A 172 -5.42 15.14 2.87
N THR A 173 -4.45 15.79 3.52
CA THR A 173 -3.35 15.11 4.21
C THR A 173 -3.82 14.44 5.50
N TRP A 174 -3.09 13.42 5.95
CA TRP A 174 -3.28 12.77 7.24
C TRP A 174 -3.21 13.77 8.39
N ALA A 175 -2.21 14.67 8.39
CA ALA A 175 -2.08 15.70 9.41
C ALA A 175 -3.29 16.64 9.46
N SER A 176 -3.78 17.11 8.29
CA SER A 176 -4.97 17.97 8.21
C SER A 176 -6.24 17.24 8.65
N TYR A 177 -6.39 15.96 8.28
CA TYR A 177 -7.51 15.13 8.73
C TYR A 177 -7.48 14.90 10.25
N CYS A 178 -6.31 14.59 10.82
CA CYS A 178 -6.15 14.42 12.26
C CYS A 178 -6.53 15.68 13.03
N ALA A 179 -6.11 16.85 12.55
CA ALA A 179 -6.50 18.14 13.12
C ALA A 179 -8.03 18.35 13.08
N SER A 180 -8.70 17.97 11.99
CA SER A 180 -10.15 18.16 11.84
C SER A 180 -10.99 17.25 12.73
N VAL A 181 -10.48 16.06 13.09
CA VAL A 181 -11.17 15.12 13.98
C VAL A 181 -10.63 15.14 15.42
N GLY A 182 -9.72 16.07 15.74
CA GLY A 182 -9.20 16.25 17.09
C GLY A 182 -8.26 15.14 17.58
N ARG A 183 -7.52 14.48 16.69
CA ARG A 183 -6.53 13.44 17.05
C ARG A 183 -5.09 13.86 16.76
N SER A 184 -4.14 13.16 17.38
CA SER A 184 -2.72 13.28 17.04
C SER A 184 -2.45 12.81 15.60
N PRO A 185 -1.59 13.52 14.84
CA PRO A 185 -1.08 13.04 13.56
C PRO A 185 -0.05 11.92 13.71
N GLU A 186 0.48 11.70 14.91
CA GLU A 186 1.41 10.60 15.20
C GLU A 186 0.68 9.35 15.68
N TRP A 187 1.36 8.21 15.63
CA TRP A 187 0.89 6.99 16.28
C TRP A 187 0.76 7.20 17.78
N THR A 188 -0.38 6.82 18.33
CA THR A 188 -0.65 6.94 19.77
C THR A 188 -0.50 5.61 20.49
N ALA A 189 -0.36 5.64 21.82
CA ALA A 189 -0.38 4.42 22.63
C ALA A 189 -1.71 3.66 22.50
N GLU A 190 -2.82 4.37 22.29
CA GLU A 190 -4.12 3.76 21.99
C GLU A 190 -4.09 3.04 20.65
N ASP A 191 -3.45 3.63 19.63
CA ASP A 191 -3.32 3.02 18.31
C ASP A 191 -2.61 1.66 18.40
N VAL A 192 -1.53 1.59 19.18
CA VAL A 192 -0.75 0.37 19.45
C VAL A 192 -1.59 -0.64 20.25
N ALA A 193 -2.20 -0.21 21.35
CA ALA A 193 -2.94 -1.10 22.25
C ALA A 193 -4.15 -1.77 21.59
N GLU A 194 -4.81 -1.10 20.64
CA GLU A 194 -5.87 -1.71 19.83
C GLU A 194 -5.35 -2.87 18.98
N LEU A 195 -4.22 -2.68 18.32
CA LEU A 195 -3.66 -3.69 17.41
C LEU A 195 -3.04 -4.87 18.16
N GLU A 196 -2.45 -4.63 19.34
CA GLU A 196 -1.95 -5.70 20.21
C GLU A 196 -3.06 -6.57 20.82
N ARG A 197 -4.22 -5.98 21.14
CA ARG A 197 -5.38 -6.73 21.69
C ARG A 197 -5.93 -7.73 20.68
N SER A 198 -5.79 -7.43 19.39
CA SER A 198 -6.28 -8.26 18.29
C SER A 198 -5.35 -9.44 18.00
N GLY A 199 -4.04 -9.27 18.17
CA GLY A 199 -3.07 -10.38 18.07
C GLY A 199 -3.27 -11.47 19.13
N ARG A 200 -3.85 -11.13 20.30
CA ARG A 200 -4.10 -12.08 21.40
C ARG A 200 -5.40 -12.90 21.27
N ARG A 201 -6.31 -12.56 20.35
CA ARG A 201 -7.57 -13.30 20.17
C ARG A 201 -7.46 -14.52 19.24
N SER A 202 -6.34 -14.71 18.56
CA SER A 202 -6.14 -15.80 17.58
C SER A 202 -5.56 -17.09 18.19
N VAL A 203 -5.55 -17.23 19.52
CA VAL A 203 -5.09 -18.43 20.25
C VAL A 203 -6.21 -18.91 21.18
N ARG A 204 -7.31 -19.40 20.63
CA ARG A 204 -8.26 -20.30 21.31
C ARG A 204 -8.91 -21.24 20.33
#